data_AF-A0A349E9L2-F1
#
_entry.id   AF-A0A349E9L2-F1
#
_cell.length_a   1.000
_cell.length_b   1.000
_cell.length_c   1.000
_cell.angle_alpha   90.00
_cell.angle_beta   90.00
_cell.angle_gamma   90.00
#
_symmetry.space_group_name_H-M   'P 1'
#
loop_
_entity.id
_entity.type
_entity.pdbx_description
1 polymer ?
#
loop_
_entity_poly.entity_id
_entity_poly.type
_entity_poly.pdbx_seq_one_letter_code
_entity_poly.pdbx_strand_id
1 'polypeptide(L)' 'MNSLKLFEGWITHSRFKPVEHKFRYHMQQIWVDIKQLSALDDASLWWSSRRFNLVQFKRKNYLPGRQSLYQEVCARVK' A
#
# COMPACT_ATOMS: atom_id res chain seq x y z
N MET A 1 6.39 9.82 15.43
CA MET A 1 7.20 10.18 14.25
C MET A 1 7.75 8.91 13.61
N ASN A 2 7.20 8.52 12.45
CA ASN A 2 7.77 7.68 11.37
C ASN A 2 6.58 7.10 10.57
N SER A 3 5.99 7.96 9.75
CA SER A 3 4.71 7.75 9.03
C SER A 3 4.85 6.95 7.73
N LEU A 4 6.07 6.81 7.23
CA LEU A 4 6.40 6.13 5.98
C LEU A 4 7.65 5.28 6.17
N LYS A 5 7.59 4.02 5.77
CA LYS A 5 8.73 3.10 5.77
C LYS A 5 8.88 2.49 4.40
N LEU A 6 10.12 2.33 3.94
CA LEU A 6 10.44 1.54 2.77
C LEU A 6 10.79 0.12 3.22
N PHE A 7 10.09 -0.86 2.68
CA PHE A 7 10.42 -2.27 2.82
C PHE A 7 11.15 -2.69 1.56
N GLU A 8 12.38 -3.13 1.73
CA GLU A 8 13.20 -3.65 0.65
C GLU A 8 13.55 -5.12 0.93
N GLY A 9 13.71 -5.89 -0.14
CA GLY A 9 14.11 -7.27 -0.01
C GLY A 9 13.84 -8.07 -1.27
N TRP A 10 13.91 -9.38 -1.11
CA TRP A 10 13.67 -10.32 -2.19
C TRP A 10 12.32 -10.99 -2.00
N ILE A 11 11.49 -10.94 -3.05
CA ILE A 11 10.26 -11.73 -3.11
C ILE A 11 10.49 -12.93 -3.99
N THR A 12 10.06 -14.08 -3.50
CA THR A 12 9.98 -15.31 -4.28
C THR A 12 8.53 -15.57 -4.61
N HIS A 13 8.22 -15.59 -5.90
CA HIS A 13 6.95 -16.10 -6.38
C HIS A 13 7.14 -17.56 -6.79
N SER A 14 6.27 -18.43 -6.29
CA SER A 14 6.27 -19.86 -6.59
C SER A 14 4.86 -20.31 -6.92
N ARG A 15 4.67 -20.81 -8.14
CA ARG A 15 3.45 -21.45 -8.61
C ARG A 15 3.73 -22.92 -8.84
N PHE A 16 2.97 -23.81 -8.21
CA PHE A 16 3.19 -25.26 -8.29
C PHE A 16 2.35 -25.99 -9.35
N LYS A 17 1.24 -25.39 -9.80
CA LYS A 17 0.33 -25.96 -10.82
C LYS A 17 -0.19 -24.90 -11.78
N PRO A 18 -0.47 -25.25 -13.06
CA PRO A 18 -0.32 -26.57 -13.66
C PRO A 18 1.14 -26.96 -13.97
N VAL A 19 2.03 -25.98 -14.13
CA VAL A 19 3.48 -26.17 -14.29
C VAL A 19 4.21 -25.40 -13.19
N GLU A 20 5.34 -25.92 -12.73
CA GLU A 20 6.16 -25.25 -11.71
C GLU A 20 6.85 -24.01 -12.31
N HIS A 21 6.55 -22.83 -11.74
CA HIS A 21 7.23 -21.59 -12.05
C HIS A 21 7.72 -20.94 -10.77
N LYS A 22 9.03 -20.74 -10.68
CA LYS A 22 9.68 -20.05 -9.57
C LYS A 22 10.46 -18.87 -10.12
N PHE A 23 10.21 -17.68 -9.58
CA PHE A 23 11.02 -16.52 -9.87
C PHE A 23 11.29 -15.73 -8.59
N ARG A 24 12.48 -15.12 -8.54
CA ARG A 24 12.93 -14.30 -7.41
C ARG A 24 13.32 -12.94 -7.96
N TYR A 25 12.82 -11.88 -7.33
CA TYR A 25 13.04 -10.51 -7.78
C TYR A 25 13.24 -9.59 -6.58
N HIS A 26 14.04 -8.55 -6.78
CA HIS A 26 14.22 -7.50 -5.80
C HIS A 26 12.99 -6.59 -5.81
N MET A 27 12.43 -6.31 -4.65
CA MET A 27 11.25 -5.47 -4.50
C MET A 27 11.48 -4.40 -3.45
N GLN A 28 10.94 -3.22 -3.74
CA GLN A 28 10.82 -2.11 -2.82
C GLN A 28 9.34 -1.76 -2.70
N GLN A 29 8.81 -1.76 -1.48
CA GLN A 29 7.41 -1.47 -1.20
C GLN A 29 7.30 -0.39 -0.13
N ILE A 30 6.39 0.55 -0.34
CA ILE A 30 6.09 1.58 0.64
C ILE A 30 5.07 1.04 1.64
N TRP A 31 5.38 1.19 2.92
CA TRP A 31 4.46 0.97 4.01
C TRP A 31 4.06 2.31 4.61
N VAL A 32 2.75 2.53 4.63
CA VAL A 32 2.15 3.79 5.04
C VAL A 32 1.09 3.52 6.10
N ASP A 33 1.08 4.34 7.14
CA ASP A 33 -0.04 4.40 8.07
C ASP A 33 -1.22 5.11 7.39
N ILE A 34 -2.32 4.38 7.19
CA ILE A 34 -3.53 4.89 6.57
C ILE A 34 -4.19 6.05 7.35
N LYS A 35 -3.85 6.23 8.63
CA LYS A 35 -4.28 7.41 9.41
C LYS A 35 -3.52 8.69 9.06
N GLN A 36 -2.36 8.57 8.41
CA GLN A 36 -1.43 9.67 8.16
C GLN A 36 -1.36 10.08 6.68
N LEU A 37 -2.28 9.59 5.84
CA LEU A 37 -2.30 9.88 4.40
C LEU A 37 -2.36 11.38 4.08
N SER A 38 -3.11 12.16 4.86
CA SER A 38 -3.17 13.62 4.67
C SER A 38 -1.85 14.30 4.95
N ALA A 39 -1.14 13.91 6.02
CA ALA A 39 0.16 14.47 6.36
C ALA A 39 1.23 14.11 5.30
N LEU A 40 1.09 12.97 4.62
CA LEU A 40 1.98 12.57 3.54
C LEU A 40 1.77 13.35 2.24
N ASP A 41 0.54 13.82 1.98
CA ASP A 41 0.26 14.71 0.85
C ASP A 41 1.03 16.04 0.99
N ASP A 42 1.22 16.51 2.22
CA ASP A 42 1.95 17.74 2.51
C ASP A 42 3.48 17.54 2.55
N ALA A 43 3.93 16.31 2.82
CA ALA A 43 5.35 15.99 3.01
C ALA A 43 6.11 15.64 1.72
N SER A 44 5.43 15.32 0.61
CA SER A 44 6.11 14.86 -0.61
C SER A 44 5.41 15.30 -1.89
N LEU A 45 6.19 15.83 -2.84
CA LEU A 45 5.71 16.21 -4.18
C LEU A 45 5.45 15.01 -5.10
N TRP A 46 5.99 13.83 -4.79
CA TRP A 46 5.89 12.60 -5.61
C TRP A 46 4.75 11.67 -5.19
N TRP A 47 4.12 11.96 -4.05
CA TRP A 47 3.00 11.22 -3.49
C TRP A 47 1.70 12.01 -3.55
N SER A 48 0.56 11.35 -3.72
CA SER A 48 -0.73 11.97 -3.41
C SER A 48 -1.82 10.94 -3.11
N SER A 49 -2.75 11.29 -2.22
CA SER A 49 -3.97 10.52 -1.93
C SER A 49 -5.21 11.03 -2.69
N ARG A 50 -5.13 12.23 -3.29
CA ARG A 50 -6.29 12.91 -3.91
C ARG A 50 -6.13 13.16 -5.40
N ARG A 51 -4.97 13.64 -5.83
CA ARG A 51 -4.65 13.95 -7.24
C ARG A 51 -3.77 12.87 -7.85
N PHE A 52 -3.71 12.84 -9.18
CA PHE A 52 -2.75 11.96 -9.87
C PHE A 52 -1.31 12.37 -9.50
N ASN A 53 -0.47 11.38 -9.21
CA ASN A 53 0.95 11.55 -8.93
C ASN A 53 1.71 10.25 -9.26
N LEU A 54 3.05 10.29 -9.25
CA LEU A 54 3.89 9.10 -9.51
C LEU A 54 3.50 7.94 -8.59
N VAL A 55 3.32 8.23 -7.30
CA VAL A 55 2.79 7.28 -6.34
C VAL A 55 1.46 7.81 -5.81
N GLN A 56 0.38 7.13 -6.15
CA GLN A 56 -0.96 7.55 -5.76
C GLN A 56 -1.66 6.51 -4.89
N PHE A 57 -2.08 6.94 -3.70
CA PHE A 57 -3.02 6.16 -2.90
C PHE A 57 -4.45 6.45 -3.37
N LYS A 58 -5.16 5.42 -3.86
CA LYS A 58 -6.54 5.55 -4.35
C LYS A 58 -7.51 4.89 -3.37
N ARG A 59 -8.24 5.68 -2.58
CA ARG A 59 -9.25 5.19 -1.60
C ARG A 59 -10.20 4.15 -2.19
N LYS A 60 -10.58 4.29 -3.47
CA LYS A 60 -11.50 3.38 -4.18
C LYS A 60 -10.96 1.97 -4.48
N ASN A 61 -9.65 1.75 -4.39
CA ASN A 61 -9.03 0.45 -4.65
C ASN A 61 -9.06 -0.47 -3.40
N TYR A 62 -9.60 0.01 -2.28
CA TYR A 62 -9.65 -0.68 -0.99
C TYR A 62 -11.11 -0.85 -0.53
N LEU A 63 -11.32 -1.35 0.69
CA LEU A 63 -12.64 -1.66 1.26
C LEU A 63 -13.68 -0.56 1.00
N PRO A 64 -14.80 -0.85 0.34
CA PRO A 64 -15.81 0.17 0.04
C PRO A 64 -16.47 0.64 1.34
N GLY A 65 -17.00 1.86 1.34
CA GLY A 65 -17.75 2.39 2.47
C GLY A 65 -17.68 3.91 2.58
N ARG A 66 -18.48 4.46 3.49
CA ARG A 66 -18.57 5.92 3.73
C ARG A 66 -17.59 6.40 4.80
N GLN A 67 -17.02 5.47 5.58
CA GLN A 67 -16.10 5.80 6.65
C GLN A 67 -14.66 5.90 6.15
N SER A 68 -13.77 6.38 7.03
CA SER A 68 -12.33 6.32 6.75
C SER A 68 -11.90 4.88 6.52
N LEU A 69 -10.88 4.66 5.67
CA LEU A 69 -10.40 3.28 5.42
C LEU A 69 -9.99 2.57 6.71
N TYR A 70 -9.44 3.31 7.67
CA TYR A 70 -9.07 2.75 8.96
C TYR A 70 -10.26 2.15 9.71
N GLN A 71 -11.40 2.86 9.75
CA GLN A 71 -12.61 2.36 10.39
C GLN A 71 -13.16 1.13 9.68
N GLU A 72 -13.17 1.12 8.34
CA GLU A 72 -13.63 -0.04 7.56
C GLU A 72 -12.76 -1.28 7.82
N VAL A 73 -11.44 -1.10 7.98
CA VAL A 73 -10.53 -2.21 8.33
C VAL A 73 -10.81 -2.71 9.74
N CYS A 74 -10.92 -1.83 10.73
CA CYS A 74 -11.22 -2.21 12.12
C CYS A 74 -12.58 -2.90 12.26
N ALA A 75 -13.56 -2.56 11.44
CA ALA A 75 -14.85 -3.25 11.44
C ALA A 75 -14.78 -4.68 10.87
N ARG A 76 -13.79 -4.97 10.01
CA ARG A 76 -13.65 -6.26 9.30
C ARG A 76 -12.71 -7.24 10.01
N VAL A 77 -11.68 -6.73 10.65
CA VAL A 77 -10.67 -7.51 11.37
C VAL A 77 -11.07 -7.56 12.85
N LYS A 78 -11.51 -8.73 13.31
CA LYS A 78 -11.80 -9.02 14.72
C LYS A 78 -10.51 -9.24 15.51
#